data_AF-A0A7S4AQ81-F1
#
_entry.id   AF-A0A7S4AQ81-F1
#
_cell.length_a   1.000
_cell.length_b   1.000
_cell.length_c   1.000
_cell.angle_alpha   90.00
_cell.angle_beta   90.00
_cell.angle_gamma   90.00
#
_symmetry.space_group_name_H-M   'P 1'
#
loop_
_entity.id
_entity.type
_entity.pdbx_description
1 polymer ?
#
loop_
_entity_poly.entity_id
_entity_poly.type
_entity_poly.pdbx_seq_one_letter_code
_entity_poly.pdbx_strand_id
1 'polypeptide(L)'
;MQLYMGGMGFLTWHMTKKVVTKIPQTPEGRLFGYLDEADRLNSGIFVYQTYDFFTSMFVPEHNTAIFLTHHFLAAVTSWMSLEYQMVHYYAIFFGGCSEISTIFLVLCDFDVYFPAEDRGSLWGMTILFCQVSFTLSFFYYRVIGWWQVSFQLWSDVFAVAKKGCIEEYRPGKGWFLYGFLAMDFLLGALQVYWFAFGILPKVFEVLEN
;
A
#
# COMPACT_ATOMS: atom_id res chain seq x y z
N MET A 1 -14.37 0.87 0.17
CA MET A 1 -13.34 -0.09 0.64
C MET A 1 -12.17 0.63 1.31
N GLN A 2 -11.70 1.73 0.73
CA GLN A 2 -10.48 2.48 1.10
C GLN A 2 -10.55 3.03 2.53
N LEU A 3 -11.70 3.60 2.94
CA LEU A 3 -11.92 4.05 4.32
C LEU A 3 -11.72 2.91 5.34
N TYR A 4 -12.21 1.72 5.01
CA TYR A 4 -12.08 0.55 5.87
C TYR A 4 -10.62 0.06 5.93
N MET A 5 -9.96 -0.10 4.78
CA MET A 5 -8.57 -0.56 4.73
C MET A 5 -7.60 0.45 5.34
N GLY A 6 -7.65 1.71 4.90
CA GLY A 6 -6.82 2.79 5.43
C GLY A 6 -7.07 3.04 6.92
N GLY A 7 -8.34 3.03 7.35
CA GLY A 7 -8.70 3.17 8.76
C GLY A 7 -8.18 2.02 9.62
N MET A 8 -8.34 0.78 9.18
CA MET A 8 -7.81 -0.39 9.88
C MET A 8 -6.28 -0.38 9.96
N GLY A 9 -5.59 -0.05 8.86
CA GLY A 9 -4.14 0.13 8.83
C GLY A 9 -3.67 1.18 9.82
N PHE A 10 -4.26 2.38 9.76
CA PHE A 10 -3.94 3.49 10.67
C PHE A 10 -4.13 3.11 12.14
N LEU A 11 -5.30 2.55 12.48
CA LEU A 11 -5.63 2.15 13.84
C LEU A 11 -4.64 1.10 14.36
N THR A 12 -4.40 0.05 13.58
CA THR A 12 -3.58 -1.10 13.98
C THR A 12 -2.10 -0.74 14.11
N TRP A 13 -1.61 0.13 13.22
CA TRP A 13 -0.20 0.54 13.16
C TRP A 13 0.12 1.67 14.14
N HIS A 14 -0.63 2.78 14.11
CA HIS A 14 -0.28 3.99 14.87
C HIS A 14 -0.98 4.09 16.22
N MET A 15 -2.28 3.79 16.29
CA MET A 15 -3.08 4.08 17.48
C MET A 15 -3.03 2.95 18.51
N THR A 16 -3.51 1.76 18.14
CA THR A 16 -3.57 0.61 19.04
C THR A 16 -2.23 -0.12 19.12
N LYS A 17 -1.35 0.08 18.12
CA LYS A 17 -0.05 -0.58 18.01
C LYS A 17 -0.16 -2.10 18.16
N LYS A 18 -1.25 -2.68 17.65
CA LYS A 18 -1.50 -4.13 17.73
C LYS A 18 -0.44 -4.91 16.96
N VAL A 19 0.03 -4.35 15.85
CA VAL A 19 1.08 -4.95 15.02
C VAL A 19 2.39 -5.19 15.80
N VAL A 20 2.72 -4.36 16.79
CA VAL A 20 3.93 -4.54 17.61
C VAL A 20 3.66 -5.25 18.94
N THR A 21 2.43 -5.21 19.45
CA THR A 21 2.06 -5.80 20.75
C THR A 21 1.52 -7.22 20.66
N LYS A 22 1.01 -7.64 19.50
CA LYS A 22 0.44 -8.98 19.27
C LYS A 22 1.35 -9.89 18.44
N ILE A 23 2.27 -9.32 17.67
CA ILE A 23 3.26 -10.07 16.90
C ILE A 23 4.61 -9.97 17.63
N PRO A 24 5.35 -11.08 17.84
CA PRO A 24 6.69 -11.03 18.40
C PRO A 24 7.62 -10.15 17.56
N GLN A 25 8.41 -9.30 18.21
CA GLN A 25 9.29 -8.34 17.53
C GLN A 25 10.65 -8.94 17.11
N THR A 26 10.63 -10.19 16.66
CA THR A 26 11.75 -10.90 16.04
C THR A 26 11.53 -11.00 14.52
N PRO A 27 12.58 -11.29 13.71
CA PRO A 27 12.41 -11.55 12.29
C PRO A 27 11.36 -12.62 11.98
N GLU A 28 11.41 -13.74 12.69
CA GLU A 28 10.45 -14.84 12.55
C GLU A 28 9.04 -14.41 12.95
N GLY A 29 8.93 -13.66 14.05
CA GLY A 29 7.65 -13.14 14.51
C GLY A 29 7.00 -12.24 13.48
N ARG A 30 7.74 -11.28 12.89
CA ARG A 30 7.19 -10.38 11.87
C ARG A 30 6.85 -11.09 10.56
N LEU A 31 7.60 -12.12 10.18
CA LEU A 31 7.35 -12.87 8.94
C LEU A 31 6.24 -13.92 9.07
N PHE A 32 6.08 -14.57 10.22
CA PHE A 32 5.19 -15.73 10.37
C PHE A 32 4.11 -15.55 11.45
N GLY A 33 4.18 -14.47 12.23
CA GLY A 33 3.19 -14.14 13.24
C GLY A 33 1.85 -13.79 12.61
N TYR A 34 0.78 -14.23 13.27
CA TYR A 34 -0.59 -14.04 12.80
C TYR A 34 -1.23 -12.78 13.40
N LEU A 35 -2.06 -12.12 12.60
CA LEU A 35 -2.92 -11.03 13.03
C LEU A 35 -4.18 -11.01 12.16
N ASP A 36 -5.36 -11.04 12.78
CA ASP A 36 -6.67 -11.07 12.11
C ASP A 36 -6.90 -9.85 11.22
N GLU A 37 -6.48 -8.67 11.69
CA GLU A 37 -6.57 -7.44 10.92
C GLU A 37 -5.79 -7.52 9.60
N ALA A 38 -4.70 -8.28 9.55
CA ALA A 38 -3.93 -8.45 8.32
C ALA A 38 -4.65 -9.32 7.29
N ASP A 39 -5.34 -10.40 7.70
CA ASP A 39 -6.17 -11.20 6.79
C ASP A 39 -7.31 -10.38 6.21
N ARG A 40 -7.95 -9.57 7.05
CA ARG A 40 -9.04 -8.68 6.62
C ARG A 40 -8.53 -7.61 5.64
N LEU A 41 -7.34 -7.06 5.86
CA LEU A 41 -6.70 -6.14 4.92
C LEU A 41 -6.32 -6.82 3.62
N ASN A 42 -5.62 -7.96 3.67
CA ASN A 42 -5.23 -8.69 2.47
C ASN A 42 -6.45 -9.15 1.65
N SER A 43 -7.55 -9.55 2.30
CA SER A 43 -8.80 -9.87 1.62
C SER A 43 -9.39 -8.65 0.92
N GLY A 44 -9.38 -7.50 1.59
CA GLY A 44 -9.81 -6.22 1.02
C GLY A 44 -8.97 -5.83 -0.20
N ILE A 45 -7.63 -5.91 -0.08
CA ILE A 45 -6.70 -5.60 -1.16
C ILE A 45 -6.87 -6.57 -2.31
N PHE A 46 -6.97 -7.88 -2.07
CA PHE A 46 -7.14 -8.86 -3.14
C PHE A 46 -8.41 -8.58 -3.96
N VAL A 47 -9.55 -8.38 -3.28
CA VAL A 47 -10.83 -8.07 -3.94
C VAL A 47 -10.75 -6.75 -4.70
N TYR A 48 -10.23 -5.71 -4.06
CA TYR A 48 -10.16 -4.37 -4.63
C TYR A 48 -9.23 -4.32 -5.85
N GLN A 49 -8.01 -4.85 -5.72
CA GLN A 49 -7.01 -4.82 -6.78
C GLN A 49 -7.40 -5.74 -7.95
N THR A 50 -8.10 -6.84 -7.68
CA THR A 50 -8.66 -7.68 -8.76
C THR A 50 -9.74 -6.91 -9.52
N TYR A 51 -10.65 -6.24 -8.82
CA TYR A 51 -11.66 -5.41 -9.44
C TYR A 51 -11.03 -4.28 -10.28
N ASP A 52 -10.08 -3.54 -9.70
CA ASP A 52 -9.39 -2.42 -10.36
C ASP A 52 -8.59 -2.86 -11.59
N PHE A 53 -7.98 -4.05 -11.55
CA PHE A 53 -7.29 -4.61 -12.70
C PHE A 53 -8.24 -4.78 -13.89
N PHE A 54 -9.40 -5.39 -13.68
CA PHE A 54 -10.36 -5.60 -14.76
C PHE A 54 -11.04 -4.32 -15.21
N THR A 55 -11.42 -3.43 -14.30
CA THR A 55 -12.07 -2.16 -14.67
C THR A 55 -11.11 -1.23 -15.42
N SER A 56 -9.84 -1.22 -15.05
CA SER A 56 -8.81 -0.42 -15.73
C SER A 56 -8.64 -0.79 -17.20
N MET A 57 -8.98 -2.01 -17.63
CA MET A 57 -8.94 -2.40 -19.04
C MET A 57 -9.98 -1.66 -19.89
N PHE A 58 -11.03 -1.12 -19.26
CA PHE A 58 -12.12 -0.40 -19.93
C PHE A 58 -12.01 1.12 -19.81
N VAL A 59 -11.01 1.62 -19.09
CA VAL A 59 -10.73 3.06 -18.93
C VAL A 59 -9.43 3.36 -19.68
N PRO A 60 -9.46 4.05 -20.84
CA PRO A 60 -8.29 4.26 -21.69
C PRO A 60 -7.07 4.83 -20.95
N GLU A 61 -7.30 5.74 -20.00
CA GLU A 61 -6.27 6.39 -19.20
C GLU A 61 -5.59 5.42 -18.22
N HIS A 62 -6.29 4.37 -17.79
CA HIS A 62 -5.80 3.38 -16.84
C HIS A 62 -5.36 2.06 -17.51
N ASN A 63 -5.72 1.85 -18.78
CA ASN A 63 -5.32 0.69 -19.57
C ASN A 63 -3.87 0.80 -20.07
N THR A 64 -2.94 0.96 -19.13
CA THR A 64 -1.51 0.97 -19.40
C THR A 64 -0.87 -0.24 -18.73
N ALA A 65 0.22 -0.76 -19.32
CA ALA A 65 0.94 -1.89 -18.75
C ALA A 65 1.40 -1.62 -17.31
N ILE A 66 1.78 -0.37 -16.99
CA ILE A 66 2.24 0.03 -15.66
C ILE A 66 1.10 -0.08 -14.62
N PHE A 67 -0.07 0.49 -14.91
CA PHE A 67 -1.22 0.43 -14.01
C PHE A 67 -1.75 -1.00 -13.85
N LEU A 68 -1.91 -1.74 -14.95
CA LEU A 68 -2.35 -3.13 -14.90
C LEU A 68 -1.36 -4.01 -14.13
N THR A 69 -0.05 -3.83 -14.33
CA THR A 69 0.97 -4.57 -13.58
C THR A 69 0.90 -4.25 -12.09
N HIS A 70 0.70 -2.99 -11.71
CA HIS A 70 0.53 -2.61 -10.30
C HIS A 70 -0.63 -3.37 -9.65
N HIS A 71 -1.83 -3.30 -10.23
CA HIS A 71 -3.02 -3.96 -9.68
C HIS A 71 -2.84 -5.48 -9.63
N PHE A 72 -2.27 -6.08 -10.67
CA PHE A 72 -1.96 -7.51 -10.69
C PHE A 72 -0.99 -7.90 -9.56
N LEU A 73 0.14 -7.19 -9.42
CA LEU A 73 1.12 -7.49 -8.39
C LEU A 73 0.54 -7.29 -6.98
N ALA A 74 -0.26 -6.25 -6.75
CA ALA A 74 -0.92 -6.01 -5.47
C ALA A 74 -1.97 -7.09 -5.13
N ALA A 75 -2.71 -7.59 -6.14
CA ALA A 75 -3.63 -8.71 -5.96
C ALA A 75 -2.86 -10.02 -5.66
N VAL A 76 -1.77 -10.29 -6.36
CA VAL A 76 -0.96 -11.51 -6.15
C VAL A 76 -0.27 -11.49 -4.79
N THR A 77 0.32 -10.37 -4.35
CA THR A 77 0.97 -10.28 -3.04
C THR A 77 -0.01 -10.51 -1.90
N SER A 78 -1.19 -9.88 -1.97
CA SER A 78 -2.24 -10.04 -0.95
C SER A 78 -2.83 -11.45 -0.93
N TRP A 79 -3.09 -12.04 -2.10
CA TRP A 79 -3.54 -13.45 -2.18
C TRP A 79 -2.50 -14.42 -1.62
N MET A 80 -1.22 -14.27 -1.97
CA MET A 80 -0.18 -15.15 -1.44
C MET A 80 0.03 -14.96 0.07
N SER A 81 -0.10 -13.73 0.58
CA SER A 81 -0.05 -13.47 2.04
C SER A 81 -1.20 -14.18 2.77
N LEU A 82 -2.42 -14.19 2.20
CA LEU A 82 -3.56 -14.96 2.71
C LEU A 82 -3.33 -16.47 2.65
N GLU A 83 -2.94 -16.98 1.48
CA GLU A 83 -2.80 -18.42 1.23
C GLU A 83 -1.70 -19.03 2.10
N TYR A 84 -0.57 -18.34 2.26
CA TYR A 84 0.59 -18.86 2.99
C TYR A 84 0.66 -18.39 4.44
N GLN A 85 -0.24 -17.47 4.85
CA GLN A 85 -0.32 -16.95 6.21
C GLN A 85 1.04 -16.43 6.68
N MET A 86 1.61 -15.54 5.87
CA MET A 86 2.95 -14.96 6.02
C MET A 86 2.87 -13.44 5.84
N VAL A 87 3.85 -12.72 6.41
CA VAL A 87 4.05 -11.27 6.33
C VAL A 87 2.90 -10.40 6.87
N HIS A 88 2.09 -10.90 7.81
CA HIS A 88 0.95 -10.15 8.39
C HIS A 88 1.38 -8.84 9.06
N TYR A 89 2.56 -8.80 9.70
CA TYR A 89 3.11 -7.56 10.26
C TYR A 89 3.22 -6.47 9.19
N TYR A 90 3.77 -6.83 8.02
CA TYR A 90 4.01 -5.90 6.92
C TYR A 90 2.74 -5.57 6.13
N ALA A 91 1.79 -6.51 6.06
CA ALA A 91 0.50 -6.31 5.40
C ALA A 91 -0.28 -5.13 6.02
N ILE A 92 -0.17 -4.91 7.34
CA ILE A 92 -0.79 -3.75 8.00
C ILE A 92 -0.28 -2.43 7.42
N PHE A 93 1.02 -2.34 7.12
CA PHE A 93 1.60 -1.13 6.55
C PHE A 93 1.35 -1.03 5.04
N PHE A 94 1.76 -2.05 4.28
CA PHE A 94 1.74 -2.02 2.82
C PHE A 94 0.32 -2.08 2.24
N GLY A 95 -0.60 -2.80 2.86
CA GLY A 95 -2.01 -2.91 2.43
C GLY A 95 -2.98 -2.07 3.24
N GLY A 96 -2.57 -1.53 4.39
CA GLY A 96 -3.41 -0.69 5.25
C GLY A 96 -2.98 0.78 5.23
N CYS A 97 -1.83 1.09 5.82
CA CYS A 97 -1.34 2.48 5.93
C CYS A 97 -1.17 3.18 4.58
N SER A 98 -0.68 2.47 3.56
CA SER A 98 -0.55 3.02 2.21
C SER A 98 -1.88 3.51 1.62
N GLU A 99 -3.01 2.90 2.00
CA GLU A 99 -4.34 3.24 1.50
C GLU A 99 -4.89 4.55 2.05
N ILE A 100 -4.26 5.13 3.07
CA ILE A 100 -4.64 6.44 3.62
C ILE A 100 -4.54 7.52 2.54
N SER A 101 -3.51 7.50 1.70
CA SER A 101 -3.40 8.46 0.60
C SER A 101 -4.52 8.27 -0.43
N THR A 102 -4.88 7.01 -0.72
CA THR A 102 -5.95 6.69 -1.68
C THR A 102 -7.31 7.24 -1.26
N ILE A 103 -7.58 7.32 0.06
CA ILE A 103 -8.81 7.95 0.57
C ILE A 103 -8.92 9.40 0.07
N PHE A 104 -7.84 10.18 0.18
CA PHE A 104 -7.81 11.55 -0.27
C PHE A 104 -7.85 11.67 -1.80
N LEU A 105 -7.17 10.76 -2.51
CA LEU A 105 -7.20 10.72 -3.98
C LEU A 105 -8.63 10.53 -4.51
N VAL A 106 -9.35 9.56 -3.97
CA VAL A 106 -10.75 9.31 -4.36
C VAL A 106 -11.62 10.53 -4.12
N LEU A 107 -11.40 11.27 -3.02
CA LEU A 107 -12.12 12.51 -2.75
C LEU A 107 -11.76 13.63 -3.73
N CYS A 108 -10.49 13.73 -4.15
CA CYS A 108 -10.08 14.65 -5.21
C CYS A 108 -10.77 14.33 -6.54
N ASP A 109 -10.93 13.05 -6.88
CA ASP A 109 -11.51 12.61 -8.15
C ASP A 109 -12.99 12.99 -8.28
N PHE A 110 -13.69 13.33 -7.19
CA PHE A 110 -15.04 13.90 -7.28
C PHE A 110 -15.07 15.24 -8.01
N ASP A 111 -13.98 16.01 -8.00
CA ASP A 111 -13.90 17.31 -8.71
C ASP A 111 -14.01 17.14 -10.23
N VAL A 112 -13.70 15.96 -10.77
CA VAL A 112 -13.87 15.65 -12.21
C VAL A 112 -15.36 15.63 -12.59
N TYR A 113 -16.23 15.16 -11.69
CA TYR A 113 -17.66 15.01 -11.95
C TYR A 113 -18.49 16.17 -11.38
N PHE A 114 -17.99 16.78 -10.29
CA PHE A 114 -18.62 17.89 -9.59
C PHE A 114 -17.58 19.00 -9.43
N PRO A 115 -17.23 19.73 -10.51
CA PRO A 115 -16.19 20.74 -10.46
C PRO A 115 -16.58 21.90 -9.54
N ALA A 116 -15.64 22.38 -8.74
CA ALA A 116 -15.85 23.60 -7.96
C ALA A 116 -16.05 24.83 -8.87
N GLU A 117 -17.10 25.63 -8.58
CA GLU A 117 -17.39 26.87 -9.30
C GLU A 117 -16.22 27.86 -9.22
N ASP A 118 -15.58 27.94 -8.06
CA ASP A 118 -14.33 28.66 -7.82
C ASP A 118 -13.53 28.02 -6.67
N ARG A 119 -12.22 28.32 -6.61
CA ARG A 119 -11.30 27.77 -5.59
C ARG A 119 -11.57 28.27 -4.16
N GLY A 120 -12.25 29.40 -3.99
CA GLY A 120 -12.62 29.97 -2.70
C GLY A 120 -13.94 29.43 -2.14
N SER A 121 -14.75 28.75 -2.96
CA SER A 121 -15.95 28.04 -2.51
C SER A 121 -15.62 26.97 -1.47
N LEU A 122 -16.60 26.61 -0.62
CA LEU A 122 -16.43 25.54 0.37
C LEU A 122 -15.98 24.22 -0.27
N TRP A 123 -16.52 23.90 -1.45
CA TRP A 123 -16.14 22.72 -2.21
C TRP A 123 -14.72 22.83 -2.78
N GLY A 124 -14.37 23.97 -3.39
CA GLY A 124 -13.01 24.23 -3.87
C GLY A 124 -11.95 24.10 -2.77
N MET A 125 -12.24 24.62 -1.57
CA MET A 125 -11.38 24.47 -0.40
C MET A 125 -11.31 23.02 0.11
N THR A 126 -12.40 22.27 0.02
CA THR A 126 -12.43 20.83 0.38
C THR A 126 -11.55 20.01 -0.57
N ILE A 127 -11.63 20.26 -1.87
CA ILE A 127 -10.79 19.62 -2.88
C ILE A 127 -9.32 19.97 -2.67
N LEU A 128 -9.00 21.25 -2.43
CA LEU A 128 -7.63 21.67 -2.14
C LEU A 128 -7.06 20.95 -0.92
N PHE A 129 -7.85 20.86 0.17
CA PHE A 129 -7.46 20.11 1.35
C PHE A 129 -7.18 18.64 1.03
N CYS A 130 -8.03 17.99 0.23
CA CYS A 130 -7.82 16.60 -0.19
C CYS A 130 -6.56 16.44 -1.05
N GLN A 131 -6.27 17.37 -1.97
CA GLN A 131 -5.08 17.32 -2.83
C GLN A 131 -3.79 17.46 -2.02
N VAL A 132 -3.76 18.40 -1.07
CA VAL A 132 -2.64 18.56 -0.14
C VAL A 132 -2.49 17.31 0.74
N SER A 133 -3.58 16.81 1.30
CA SER A 133 -3.58 15.61 2.15
C SER A 133 -3.12 14.37 1.40
N PHE A 134 -3.56 14.19 0.15
CA PHE A 134 -3.10 13.13 -0.75
C PHE A 134 -1.59 13.23 -0.95
N THR A 135 -1.08 14.40 -1.33
CA THR A 135 0.34 14.60 -1.63
C THR A 135 1.23 14.29 -0.42
N LEU A 136 0.87 14.83 0.76
CA LEU A 136 1.63 14.62 1.99
C LEU A 136 1.57 13.16 2.46
N SER A 137 0.38 12.55 2.45
CA SER A 137 0.22 11.16 2.88
C SER A 137 0.85 10.17 1.89
N PHE A 138 0.81 10.45 0.59
CA PHE A 138 1.50 9.66 -0.44
C PHE A 138 3.01 9.70 -0.20
N PHE A 139 3.58 10.90 -0.03
CA PHE A 139 5.01 11.04 0.24
C PHE A 139 5.42 10.31 1.54
N TYR A 140 4.65 10.48 2.61
CA TYR A 140 4.94 9.84 3.89
C TYR A 140 4.84 8.31 3.83
N TYR A 141 3.69 7.76 3.41
CA TYR A 141 3.45 6.32 3.47
C TYR A 141 4.05 5.54 2.31
N ARG A 142 3.97 6.09 1.09
CA ARG A 142 4.31 5.36 -0.15
C ARG A 142 5.73 5.64 -0.64
N VAL A 143 6.32 6.79 -0.30
CA VAL A 143 7.72 7.09 -0.63
C VAL A 143 8.63 6.79 0.55
N ILE A 144 8.54 7.53 1.66
CA ILE A 144 9.48 7.35 2.77
C ILE A 144 9.20 6.04 3.52
N GLY A 145 7.98 5.89 4.00
CA GLY A 145 7.58 4.79 4.86
C GLY A 145 7.68 3.42 4.18
N TRP A 146 7.31 3.34 2.90
CA TRP A 146 7.45 2.11 2.11
C TRP A 146 8.88 1.57 2.18
N TRP A 147 9.87 2.38 1.82
CA TRP A 147 11.27 1.94 1.81
C TRP A 147 11.83 1.66 3.20
N GLN A 148 11.39 2.40 4.23
CA GLN A 148 11.78 2.12 5.62
C GLN A 148 11.29 0.74 6.07
N VAL A 149 10.01 0.43 5.82
CA VAL A 149 9.40 -0.86 6.19
C VAL A 149 9.91 -1.98 5.29
N SER A 150 10.21 -1.70 4.01
CA SER A 150 10.87 -2.62 3.09
C SER A 150 12.25 -3.01 3.61
N PHE A 151 13.07 -2.05 4.06
CA PHE A 151 14.39 -2.37 4.62
C PHE A 151 14.29 -3.33 5.82
N GLN A 152 13.27 -3.16 6.68
CA GLN A 152 13.00 -4.08 7.78
C GLN A 152 12.59 -5.47 7.27
N LEU A 153 11.65 -5.53 6.32
CA LEU A 153 11.22 -6.77 5.67
C LEU A 153 12.40 -7.55 5.08
N TRP A 154 13.24 -6.88 4.28
CA TRP A 154 14.40 -7.48 3.63
C TRP A 154 15.39 -8.00 4.67
N SER A 155 15.69 -7.19 5.69
CA SER A 155 16.56 -7.58 6.80
C SER A 155 16.04 -8.82 7.53
N ASP A 156 14.74 -8.90 7.75
CA ASP A 156 14.11 -10.02 8.44
C ASP A 156 14.12 -11.30 7.59
N VAL A 157 13.82 -11.20 6.29
CA VAL A 157 13.92 -12.33 5.36
C VAL A 157 15.35 -12.86 5.30
N PHE A 158 16.36 -11.99 5.18
CA PHE A 158 17.75 -12.43 5.15
C PHE A 158 18.22 -13.00 6.48
N ALA A 159 17.74 -12.48 7.62
CA ALA A 159 18.04 -13.03 8.93
C ALA A 159 17.53 -14.48 9.09
N VAL A 160 16.28 -14.74 8.68
CA VAL A 160 15.67 -16.08 8.70
C VAL A 160 16.34 -17.00 7.67
N ALA A 161 16.67 -16.48 6.48
CA ALA A 161 17.43 -17.22 5.46
C ALA A 161 18.78 -17.70 6.00
N LYS A 162 19.54 -16.81 6.64
CA LYS A 162 20.87 -17.11 7.18
C LYS A 162 20.82 -18.14 8.31
N LYS A 163 19.74 -18.17 9.10
CA LYS A 163 19.52 -19.19 10.13
C LYS A 163 19.12 -20.55 9.56
N GLY A 164 18.71 -20.62 8.29
CA GLY A 164 18.23 -21.85 7.67
C GLY A 164 16.83 -22.28 8.11
N CYS A 165 16.04 -21.37 8.70
CA CYS A 165 14.72 -21.67 9.26
C CYS A 165 13.54 -21.10 8.45
N ILE A 166 13.77 -20.72 7.18
CA ILE A 166 12.70 -20.22 6.29
C ILE A 166 11.52 -21.20 6.22
N GLU A 167 11.83 -22.49 6.12
CA GLU A 167 10.83 -23.55 5.93
C GLU A 167 10.29 -24.09 7.27
N GLU A 168 10.78 -23.62 8.42
CA GLU A 168 10.42 -24.18 9.73
C GLU A 168 8.94 -23.96 10.06
N TYR A 169 8.44 -22.76 9.78
CA TYR A 169 7.06 -22.37 10.09
C TYR A 169 6.06 -22.66 8.95
N ARG A 170 6.54 -22.76 7.70
CA ARG A 170 5.72 -22.99 6.50
C ARG A 170 6.49 -23.85 5.47
N PRO A 171 6.59 -25.17 5.68
CA PRO A 171 7.37 -26.04 4.81
C PRO A 171 6.90 -26.03 3.34
N GLY A 172 7.86 -25.96 2.41
CA GLY A 172 7.65 -25.93 0.97
C GLY A 172 7.25 -24.56 0.41
N LYS A 173 7.28 -23.50 1.22
CA LYS A 173 6.76 -22.17 0.87
C LYS A 173 7.82 -21.07 0.97
N GLY A 174 9.09 -21.39 1.20
CA GLY A 174 10.16 -20.40 1.32
C GLY A 174 10.36 -19.53 0.07
N TRP A 175 10.04 -20.05 -1.11
CA TRP A 175 10.08 -19.28 -2.37
C TRP A 175 9.19 -18.04 -2.33
N PHE A 176 8.10 -18.07 -1.55
CA PHE A 176 7.17 -16.95 -1.41
C PHE A 176 7.89 -15.72 -0.87
N LEU A 177 8.75 -15.86 0.16
CA LEU A 177 9.43 -14.73 0.75
C LEU A 177 10.32 -14.01 -0.27
N TYR A 178 11.06 -14.76 -1.09
CA TYR A 178 11.89 -14.17 -2.16
C TYR A 178 11.05 -13.53 -3.27
N GLY A 179 9.95 -14.18 -3.67
CA GLY A 179 8.99 -13.59 -4.61
C GLY A 179 8.38 -12.30 -4.06
N PHE A 180 8.07 -12.27 -2.76
CA PHE A 180 7.53 -11.11 -2.08
C PHE A 180 8.52 -9.94 -2.04
N LEU A 181 9.82 -10.18 -1.83
CA LEU A 181 10.85 -9.13 -1.93
C LEU A 181 10.91 -8.51 -3.34
N ALA A 182 10.81 -9.35 -4.38
CA ALA A 182 10.80 -8.85 -5.76
C ALA A 182 9.56 -8.00 -6.04
N MET A 183 8.38 -8.45 -5.59
CA MET A 183 7.13 -7.70 -5.75
C MET A 183 7.14 -6.39 -4.93
N ASP A 184 7.66 -6.43 -3.70
CA ASP A 184 7.85 -5.27 -2.83
C ASP A 184 8.71 -4.19 -3.49
N PHE A 185 9.86 -4.58 -4.07
CA PHE A 185 10.72 -3.65 -4.80
C PHE A 185 10.02 -3.02 -6.00
N LEU A 186 9.34 -3.83 -6.84
CA LEU A 186 8.65 -3.33 -8.02
C LEU A 186 7.51 -2.37 -7.63
N LEU A 187 6.69 -2.75 -6.63
CA LEU A 187 5.60 -1.90 -6.14
C LEU A 187 6.12 -0.61 -5.51
N GLY A 188 7.22 -0.67 -4.75
CA GLY A 188 7.90 0.49 -4.17
C GLY A 188 8.49 1.43 -5.23
N ALA A 189 9.14 0.88 -6.25
CA ALA A 189 9.66 1.65 -7.37
C ALA A 189 8.55 2.39 -8.12
N LEU A 190 7.38 1.77 -8.31
CA LEU A 190 6.20 2.42 -8.88
C LEU A 190 5.70 3.58 -8.02
N GLN A 191 5.74 3.47 -6.69
CA GLN A 191 5.37 4.60 -5.82
C GLN A 191 6.29 5.81 -6.05
N VAL A 192 7.61 5.57 -6.15
CA VAL A 192 8.59 6.64 -6.43
C VAL A 192 8.36 7.23 -7.82
N TYR A 193 8.10 6.39 -8.82
CA TYR A 193 7.81 6.82 -10.18
C TYR A 193 6.60 7.76 -10.23
N TRP A 194 5.47 7.38 -9.61
CA TRP A 194 4.27 8.23 -9.60
C TRP A 194 4.46 9.52 -8.82
N PHE A 195 5.22 9.48 -7.72
CA PHE A 195 5.54 10.71 -7.00
C PHE A 195 6.39 11.65 -7.86
N ALA A 196 7.48 11.13 -8.44
CA ALA A 196 8.46 11.94 -9.16
C ALA A 196 7.94 12.49 -10.49
N PHE A 197 7.19 11.69 -11.25
CA PHE A 197 6.76 12.05 -12.60
C PHE A 197 5.27 12.38 -12.72
N GLY A 198 4.48 12.10 -11.68
CA GLY A 198 3.05 12.43 -11.65
C GLY A 198 2.70 13.56 -10.69
N ILE A 199 3.15 13.46 -9.43
CA ILE A 199 2.73 14.38 -8.36
C ILE A 199 3.62 15.63 -8.32
N LEU A 200 4.95 15.47 -8.27
CA LEU A 200 5.88 16.61 -8.17
C LEU A 200 5.73 17.65 -9.30
N PRO A 201 5.58 17.27 -10.59
CA PRO A 201 5.41 18.25 -11.65
C PRO A 201 4.16 19.12 -11.43
N LYS A 202 3.04 18.51 -11.03
CA LYS A 202 1.80 19.24 -10.72
C LYS A 202 1.96 20.17 -9.51
N VAL A 203 2.73 19.77 -8.51
CA VAL A 203 3.03 20.63 -7.35
C VAL A 203 3.86 21.85 -7.79
N PHE A 204 4.87 21.67 -8.64
CA PHE A 204 5.66 22.79 -9.14
C PHE A 204 4.86 23.71 -10.05
N GLU A 205 4.02 23.18 -10.93
CA GLU A 205 3.09 23.98 -11.74
C GLU A 205 2.20 24.88 -10.87
N VAL A 206 1.72 24.40 -9.72
CA VAL A 206 0.90 25.20 -8.80
C VAL A 206 1.71 26.25 -8.04
N LEU A 207 3.00 26.01 -7.78
CA LEU A 207 3.87 26.95 -7.06
C LEU A 207 4.46 28.05 -7.96
N GLU A 208 4.55 27.79 -9.26
CA GLU A 208 5.05 28.75 -10.26
C GLU A 208 3.97 29.69 -10.79
N ASN A 209 2.69 29.40 -10.54
CA ASN A 209 1.52 30.23 -10.87
C ASN A 209 1.04 31.04 -9.66
#